data_AF-A0A7S0RKE1-F1
#
_entry.id   AF-A0A7S0RKE1-F1
#
_cell.length_a   1.000
_cell.length_b   1.000
_cell.length_c   1.000
_cell.angle_alpha   90.00
_cell.angle_beta   90.00
_cell.angle_gamma   90.00
#
_symmetry.space_group_name_H-M   'P 1'
#
loop_
_entity.id
_entity.type
_entity.pdbx_description
1 polymer ?
#
loop_
_entity_poly.entity_id
_entity_poly.type
_entity_poly.pdbx_seq_one_letter_code
_entity_poly.pdbx_strand_id
1 'polypeptide(L)'
;HSPSQPAPNPPHQAAAHVAAQAQAATVSQLARWPPASLAVTGWALARMGVVPDQAWRAAWYDATFALLPGLSAQDTCNVAWAASTWARLACHSTGPSQLSQTECCKEQLQSQ
;
A
#
# COMPACT_ATOMS: atom_id res chain seq x y z
N HIS A 1 11.09 -3.97 -43.35
CA HIS A 1 9.93 -4.01 -42.44
C HIS A 1 10.32 -3.32 -41.15
N SER A 2 9.78 -2.13 -40.89
CA SER A 2 10.00 -1.43 -39.62
C SER A 2 9.04 -2.01 -38.59
N PRO A 3 9.49 -2.36 -37.37
CA PRO A 3 8.59 -2.82 -36.33
C PRO A 3 7.72 -1.64 -35.89
N SER A 4 6.40 -1.80 -36.02
CA SER A 4 5.41 -0.87 -35.51
C SER A 4 5.64 -0.70 -34.01
N GLN A 5 6.07 0.48 -33.57
CA GLN A 5 6.11 0.79 -32.15
C GLN A 5 4.68 0.70 -31.58
N PRO A 6 4.48 0.02 -30.44
CA PRO A 6 3.18 0.01 -29.79
C PRO A 6 2.79 1.44 -29.41
N ALA A 7 1.51 1.76 -29.55
CA ALA A 7 0.97 3.07 -29.24
C ALA A 7 1.38 3.50 -27.81
N PRO A 8 1.68 4.80 -27.58
CA PRO A 8 2.04 5.28 -26.25
C PRO A 8 0.92 4.99 -25.25
N ASN A 9 1.29 4.41 -24.10
CA ASN A 9 0.33 4.08 -23.05
C ASN A 9 -0.44 5.34 -22.59
N PRO A 10 -1.75 5.24 -22.34
CA PRO A 10 -2.50 6.35 -21.79
C PRO A 10 -1.90 6.79 -20.44
N PRO A 11 -1.98 8.09 -20.09
CA PRO A 11 -1.20 8.69 -19.00
C PRO A 11 -1.41 8.02 -17.63
N HIS A 12 -2.61 7.49 -17.35
CA HIS A 12 -2.89 6.78 -16.10
C HIS A 12 -2.15 5.43 -16.00
N GLN A 13 -1.93 4.74 -17.13
CA GLN A 13 -1.18 3.47 -17.16
C GLN A 13 0.33 3.73 -17.01
N ALA A 14 0.85 4.79 -17.63
CA ALA A 14 2.24 5.21 -17.43
C ALA A 14 2.52 5.58 -15.97
N ALA A 15 1.62 6.34 -15.34
CA ALA A 15 1.72 6.70 -13.92
C ALA A 15 1.68 5.47 -13.00
N ALA A 16 0.79 4.51 -13.27
CA ALA A 16 0.71 3.26 -12.51
C ALA A 16 2.00 2.42 -12.64
N HIS A 17 2.59 2.36 -13.84
CA HIS A 17 3.82 1.61 -14.06
C HIS A 17 5.03 2.24 -13.35
N VAL A 18 5.16 3.56 -13.39
CA VAL A 18 6.20 4.29 -12.63
C VAL A 18 6.02 4.09 -11.13
N ALA A 19 4.79 4.13 -10.62
CA ALA A 19 4.52 3.87 -9.20
C ALA A 19 4.91 2.43 -8.79
N ALA A 20 4.59 1.44 -9.62
CA ALA A 20 4.96 0.04 -9.36
C ALA A 20 6.48 -0.17 -9.37
N GLN A 21 7.21 0.42 -10.34
CA GLN A 21 8.66 0.32 -10.37
C GLN A 21 9.32 1.06 -9.20
N ALA A 22 8.80 2.23 -8.82
CA ALA A 22 9.29 2.97 -7.67
C ALA A 22 9.09 2.18 -6.36
N GLN A 23 7.99 1.46 -6.20
CA GLN A 23 7.77 0.55 -5.08
C GLN A 23 8.83 -0.55 -5.05
N ALA A 24 8.98 -1.30 -6.15
CA ALA A 24 9.97 -2.37 -6.24
C ALA A 24 11.41 -1.90 -5.93
N ALA A 25 11.79 -0.71 -6.41
CA ALA A 25 13.12 -0.13 -6.18
C ALA A 25 13.36 0.36 -4.74
N THR A 26 12.29 0.64 -3.98
CA THR A 26 12.40 1.28 -2.65
C THR A 26 12.23 0.32 -1.48
N VAL A 27 11.80 -0.93 -1.71
CA VAL A 27 11.50 -1.90 -0.64
C VAL A 27 12.64 -2.06 0.39
N SER A 28 13.89 -2.09 -0.07
CA SER A 28 15.08 -2.24 0.78
C SER A 28 15.51 -0.96 1.49
N GLN A 29 14.88 0.18 1.18
CA GLN A 29 15.24 1.49 1.70
C GLN A 29 14.23 2.03 2.70
N LEU A 30 13.02 1.46 2.77
CA LEU A 30 11.91 1.97 3.59
C LEU A 30 12.30 2.14 5.07
N ALA A 31 13.07 1.20 5.63
CA ALA A 31 13.53 1.28 7.01
C ALA A 31 14.43 2.50 7.31
N ARG A 32 15.00 3.13 6.29
CA ARG A 32 15.87 4.31 6.40
C ARG A 32 15.14 5.62 6.09
N TRP A 33 13.87 5.53 5.70
CA TRP A 33 13.11 6.72 5.35
C TRP A 33 12.73 7.51 6.59
N PRO A 34 12.62 8.84 6.49
CA PRO A 34 12.03 9.65 7.54
C PRO A 34 10.59 9.19 7.84
N PRO A 35 10.14 9.25 9.11
CA PRO A 35 8.80 8.81 9.48
C PRO A 35 7.68 9.53 8.69
N ALA A 36 7.81 10.84 8.49
CA ALA A 36 6.87 11.63 7.71
C ALA A 36 6.80 11.18 6.24
N SER A 37 7.92 10.76 5.65
CA SER A 37 7.95 10.24 4.28
C SER A 37 7.20 8.91 4.18
N LEU A 38 7.43 7.98 5.12
CA LEU A 38 6.68 6.72 5.18
C LEU A 38 5.18 6.95 5.30
N ALA A 39 4.78 7.86 6.20
CA ALA A 39 3.38 8.19 6.44
C ALA A 39 2.72 8.82 5.22
N VAL A 40 3.33 9.86 4.63
CA VAL A 40 2.75 10.56 3.47
C VAL A 40 2.71 9.67 2.24
N THR A 41 3.71 8.82 2.02
CA THR A 41 3.73 7.88 0.89
C THR A 41 2.63 6.83 1.04
N GLY A 42 2.45 6.25 2.24
CA GLY A 42 1.36 5.32 2.51
C GLY A 42 -0.01 5.94 2.24
N TRP A 43 -0.25 7.15 2.77
CA TRP A 43 -1.48 7.90 2.54
C TRP A 43 -1.71 8.20 1.05
N ALA A 44 -0.68 8.66 0.33
CA ALA A 44 -0.80 9.02 -1.08
C ALA A 44 -1.18 7.81 -1.94
N LEU A 45 -0.51 6.67 -1.71
CA LEU A 45 -0.79 5.42 -2.41
C LEU A 45 -2.22 4.94 -2.15
N ALA A 46 -2.65 4.93 -0.89
CA ALA A 46 -4.02 4.58 -0.53
C ALA A 46 -5.06 5.54 -1.12
N ARG A 47 -4.78 6.85 -1.17
CA ARG A 47 -5.66 7.87 -1.78
C ARG A 47 -5.79 7.71 -3.29
N MET A 48 -4.74 7.25 -3.96
CA MET A 48 -4.76 6.94 -5.38
C MET A 48 -5.42 5.59 -5.70
N GLY A 49 -5.88 4.85 -4.68
CA GLY A 49 -6.42 3.49 -4.86
C GLY A 49 -5.37 2.47 -5.27
N VAL A 50 -4.07 2.81 -5.13
CA VAL A 50 -2.97 1.90 -5.43
C VAL A 50 -2.70 1.06 -4.21
N VAL A 51 -2.85 -0.26 -4.37
CA VAL A 51 -2.42 -1.25 -3.39
C VAL A 51 -0.99 -1.65 -3.78
N PRO A 52 0.04 -1.29 -3.00
CA PRO A 52 1.42 -1.71 -3.27
C PRO A 52 1.51 -3.23 -3.26
N ASP A 53 2.53 -3.83 -3.86
CA ASP A 53 2.71 -5.28 -3.78
C ASP A 53 2.95 -5.77 -2.34
N GLN A 54 2.84 -7.08 -2.12
CA GLN A 54 2.94 -7.67 -0.78
C GLN A 54 4.29 -7.41 -0.10
N ALA A 55 5.40 -7.48 -0.84
CA ALA A 55 6.73 -7.29 -0.28
C ALA A 55 6.94 -5.84 0.17
N TRP A 56 6.49 -4.88 -0.65
CA TRP A 56 6.53 -3.47 -0.29
C TRP A 56 5.66 -3.17 0.95
N ARG A 57 4.42 -3.69 0.99
CA ARG A 57 3.54 -3.48 2.15
C ARG A 57 4.13 -4.06 3.43
N ALA A 58 4.68 -5.29 3.37
CA ALA A 58 5.33 -5.91 4.53
C ALA A 58 6.49 -5.06 5.08
N ALA A 59 7.41 -4.65 4.20
CA ALA A 59 8.54 -3.80 4.59
C ALA A 59 8.08 -2.42 5.12
N TRP A 60 7.01 -1.86 4.57
CA TRP A 60 6.42 -0.62 5.06
C TRP A 60 5.77 -0.78 6.43
N TYR A 61 5.09 -1.89 6.70
CA TYR A 61 4.54 -2.20 8.03
C TYR A 61 5.66 -2.33 9.07
N ASP A 62 6.72 -3.07 8.76
CA ASP A 62 7.86 -3.23 9.67
C ASP A 62 8.50 -1.87 9.99
N ALA A 63 8.75 -1.05 8.96
CA ALA A 63 9.35 0.27 9.12
C ALA A 63 8.47 1.22 9.93
N THR A 64 7.16 1.25 9.67
CA THR A 64 6.21 2.13 10.39
C THR A 64 5.97 1.66 11.82
N PHE A 65 5.86 0.34 12.05
CA PHE A 65 5.68 -0.23 13.38
C PHE A 65 6.83 0.12 14.31
N ALA A 66 8.08 0.02 13.83
CA ALA A 66 9.27 0.40 14.60
C ALA A 66 9.29 1.88 14.99
N LEU A 67 8.61 2.74 14.23
CA LEU A 67 8.60 4.20 14.42
C LEU A 67 7.36 4.71 15.14
N LEU A 68 6.34 3.86 15.39
CA LEU A 68 5.06 4.23 16.01
C LEU A 68 5.20 5.13 17.26
N PRO A 69 6.08 4.84 18.23
CA PRO A 69 6.19 5.67 19.44
C PRO A 69 6.67 7.10 19.18
N GLY A 70 7.34 7.34 18.05
CA GLY A 70 7.91 8.63 17.68
C GLY A 70 7.13 9.36 16.58
N LEU A 71 6.02 8.79 16.10
CA LEU A 71 5.21 9.45 15.07
C LEU A 71 4.47 10.65 15.63
N SER A 72 4.33 11.68 14.80
CA SER A 72 3.36 12.75 15.09
C SER A 72 1.93 12.21 15.01
N ALA A 73 0.97 12.95 15.57
CA ALA A 73 -0.44 12.60 15.46
C ALA A 73 -0.90 12.49 13.99
N GLN A 74 -0.41 13.38 13.13
CA GLN A 74 -0.73 13.36 11.69
C GLN A 74 -0.13 12.14 11.00
N ASP A 75 1.14 11.81 11.29
CA ASP A 75 1.79 10.64 10.69
C ASP A 75 1.10 9.34 11.12
N THR A 76 0.72 9.25 12.39
CA THR A 76 -0.05 8.12 12.92
C THR A 76 -1.38 7.95 12.18
N CYS A 77 -2.13 9.03 11.97
CA CYS A 77 -3.38 9.00 11.22
C CYS A 77 -3.15 8.55 9.76
N ASN A 78 -2.10 9.06 9.11
CA ASN A 78 -1.77 8.69 7.74
C ASN A 78 -1.41 7.21 7.61
N VAL A 79 -0.59 6.69 8.53
CA VAL A 79 -0.21 5.27 8.58
C VAL A 79 -1.45 4.39 8.80
N ALA A 80 -2.26 4.71 9.81
CA ALA A 80 -3.47 3.95 10.13
C ALA A 80 -4.50 3.96 8.99
N TRP A 81 -4.69 5.11 8.34
CA TRP A 81 -5.63 5.24 7.23
C TRP A 81 -5.17 4.47 5.99
N ALA A 82 -3.87 4.51 5.66
CA ALA A 82 -3.31 3.73 4.57
C ALA A 82 -3.47 2.23 4.81
N ALA A 83 -3.07 1.76 6.00
CA ALA A 83 -3.18 0.36 6.41
C ALA A 83 -4.61 -0.17 6.34
N SER A 84 -5.56 0.56 6.93
CA SER A 84 -6.98 0.18 6.92
C SER A 84 -7.60 0.22 5.52
N THR A 85 -7.17 1.14 4.66
CA THR A 85 -7.64 1.20 3.26
C THR A 85 -7.19 -0.02 2.47
N TRP A 86 -5.92 -0.41 2.57
CA TRP A 86 -5.44 -1.61 1.88
C TRP A 86 -6.04 -2.90 2.46
N ALA A 87 -6.23 -2.98 3.78
CA ALA A 87 -6.93 -4.10 4.41
C ALA A 87 -8.36 -4.25 3.87
N ARG A 88 -9.12 -3.15 3.79
CA ARG A 88 -10.45 -3.17 3.17
C ARG A 88 -10.42 -3.63 1.73
N LEU A 89 -9.47 -3.14 0.92
CA LEU A 89 -9.37 -3.52 -0.49
C LEU A 89 -9.01 -5.00 -0.67
N ALA A 90 -8.17 -5.56 0.19
CA ALA A 90 -7.83 -6.99 0.18
C ALA A 90 -9.03 -7.89 0.51
N CYS A 91 -9.93 -7.46 1.40
CA CYS A 91 -11.13 -8.22 1.74
C CYS A 91 -12.16 -8.28 0.60
N HIS A 92 -12.25 -7.23 -0.25
CA HIS A 92 -13.26 -7.14 -1.31
C HIS A 92 -12.93 -7.92 -2.58
N SER A 93 -11.70 -8.42 -2.73
CA SER A 93 -11.29 -9.28 -3.86
C SER A 93 -11.61 -10.77 -3.66
N THR A 94 -12.20 -11.14 -2.52
CA THR A 94 -12.69 -12.50 -2.25
C THR A 94 -14.21 -12.50 -2.44
N GLY A 95 -14.73 -13.35 -3.33
CA GLY A 95 -16.12 -13.34 -3.82
C GLY A 95 -17.23 -13.48 -2.75
N PRO A 96 -18.51 -13.42 -3.17
CA PRO A 96 -19.65 -13.08 -2.32
C PRO A 96 -20.09 -14.27 -1.46
N SER A 97 -19.51 -14.41 -0.28
CA SER A 97 -20.14 -15.11 0.83
C SER A 97 -20.33 -14.10 1.94
N GLN A 98 -21.60 -13.88 2.28
CA GLN A 98 -22.10 -12.88 3.21
C GLN A 98 -21.64 -13.13 4.64
N LEU A 99 -20.35 -12.93 4.91
CA LEU A 99 -19.87 -12.67 6.25
C LEU A 99 -19.66 -11.18 6.35
N SER A 100 -20.28 -10.59 7.37
CA SER A 100 -20.19 -9.16 7.61
C SER A 100 -18.70 -8.78 7.67
N GLN A 101 -18.33 -7.60 7.16
CA GLN A 101 -16.94 -7.13 7.13
C GLN A 101 -16.24 -7.21 8.51
N THR A 102 -17.03 -7.26 9.59
CA THR A 102 -16.64 -7.50 10.98
C THR A 102 -16.22 -8.93 11.34
N GLU A 103 -16.65 -9.96 10.61
CA GLU A 103 -16.34 -11.37 10.90
C GLU A 103 -15.01 -11.80 10.29
N CYS A 104 -14.72 -11.42 9.04
CA CYS A 104 -13.43 -11.70 8.38
C CYS A 104 -12.24 -11.09 9.16
N CYS A 105 -12.43 -9.88 9.71
CA CYS A 105 -11.42 -9.21 10.54
C CYS A 105 -11.17 -9.94 11.89
N LYS A 106 -12.19 -10.60 12.46
CA LYS A 106 -12.05 -11.38 13.69
C LYS A 106 -11.30 -12.70 13.45
N GLU A 107 -11.57 -13.39 12.34
CA GLU A 107 -10.91 -14.67 12.03
C GLU A 107 -9.41 -14.53 11.75
N GLN A 108 -9.00 -13.45 11.07
CA GLN A 108 -7.57 -13.19 10.80
C GLN A 108 -6.79 -12.79 12.06
N LEU A 109 -7.42 -12.15 13.05
CA LEU A 109 -6.78 -11.82 14.33
C LEU A 109 -6.68 -13.03 15.29
N GLN A 110 -7.54 -14.05 15.10
CA GLN A 110 -7.54 -15.27 15.92
C GLN A 110 -6.58 -16.36 15.39
N SER A 111 -5.99 -16.16 14.21
CA SER A 111 -5.06 -17.13 13.58
C SER A 111 -3.58 -16.79 13.83
N GLN A 112 -3.28 -15.89 14.78
CA GLN A 112 -1.92 -15.51 15.21
C GLN A 112 -1.62 -16.06 16.59
#